data_AF-A0A920HVZ0-F1
#
_entry.id   AF-A0A920HVZ0-F1
#
_cell.length_a   1.000
_cell.length_b   1.000
_cell.length_c   1.000
_cell.angle_alpha   90.00
_cell.angle_beta   90.00
_cell.angle_gamma   90.00
#
_symmetry.space_group_name_H-M   'P 1'
#
loop_
_entity.id
_entity.type
_entity.pdbx_description
1 polymer ?
#
loop_
_entity_poly.entity_id
_entity_poly.type
_entity_poly.pdbx_seq_one_letter_code
_entity_poly.pdbx_strand_id
1 'polypeptide(L)'
;MFGKKVSSANIRRIIRRVDWIQGNRYEIYRDDYSVENQSPNTKANRLYDANYYVLNSDFKVYVCIDNGSTGDNPLGNISQDEPTFTDLEPSKAGNSGDGFIWKYLFTVAPSDIVKFDSTEYITVPNDWFTTTDSQIRAVRENGNSDVNLNQIKHVYIEKGGSGYSNGLGQEVDIVGDGSGAKARVDVVNGTITDVTVSSGGKGYSYGVVDLGLLNSFVGAGNHAKLIPIIPPALGHGSDIYSELGTDKVIVYARFDDSTRDFPIDTTFSQVGIVKNPTKVGTDIVLH
;
A
#
# COMPACT_ATOMS: atom_id res chain seq x y z
N MET A 1 -17.42 33.75 -21.42
CA MET A 1 -16.81 32.56 -20.80
C MET A 1 -15.36 32.90 -20.53
N PHE A 2 -14.92 32.83 -19.27
CA PHE A 2 -13.51 33.01 -18.91
C PHE A 2 -12.93 31.62 -18.64
N GLY A 3 -11.66 31.40 -19.00
CA GLY A 3 -11.01 30.10 -18.87
C GLY A 3 -9.57 30.26 -18.41
N LYS A 4 -9.16 29.43 -17.46
CA LYS A 4 -7.76 29.31 -17.06
C LYS A 4 -7.22 27.99 -17.59
N LYS A 5 -6.08 28.04 -18.28
CA LYS A 5 -5.41 26.84 -18.77
C LYS A 5 -4.98 25.96 -17.59
N VAL A 6 -5.37 24.69 -17.64
CA VAL A 6 -4.98 23.67 -16.66
C VAL A 6 -3.90 22.80 -17.30
N SER A 7 -2.69 22.83 -16.75
CA SER A 7 -1.58 21.99 -17.21
C SER A 7 -1.45 20.72 -16.37
N SER A 8 -0.54 19.81 -16.73
CA SER A 8 -0.18 18.65 -15.88
C SER A 8 0.32 19.06 -14.49
N ALA A 9 0.84 20.29 -14.32
CA ALA A 9 1.21 20.83 -13.01
C ALA A 9 0.00 21.17 -12.13
N ASN A 10 -1.21 21.25 -12.70
CA ASN A 10 -2.46 21.61 -12.02
C ASN A 10 -3.34 20.39 -11.72
N ILE A 11 -2.89 19.19 -12.09
CA ILE A 11 -3.65 17.96 -11.92
C ILE A 11 -2.78 17.00 -11.11
N ARG A 12 -3.36 16.31 -10.12
CA ARG A 12 -2.69 15.24 -9.38
C ARG A 12 -3.61 14.04 -9.27
N ARG A 13 -3.04 12.84 -9.36
CA ARG A 13 -3.68 11.63 -8.83
C ARG A 13 -3.81 11.78 -7.33
N ILE A 14 -4.91 11.26 -6.77
CA ILE A 14 -5.17 11.33 -5.34
C ILE A 14 -5.61 9.98 -4.79
N ILE A 15 -5.37 9.81 -3.50
CA ILE A 15 -5.86 8.70 -2.68
C ILE A 15 -6.47 9.27 -1.40
N ARG A 16 -7.28 8.46 -0.71
CA ARG A 16 -7.90 8.88 0.55
C ARG A 16 -6.81 9.21 1.57
N ARG A 17 -7.02 10.26 2.35
CA ARG A 17 -6.14 10.63 3.45
C ARG A 17 -6.43 9.73 4.64
N VAL A 18 -5.39 9.07 5.13
CA VAL A 18 -5.43 8.26 6.36
C VAL A 18 -4.24 8.70 7.20
N ASP A 19 -4.45 9.64 8.12
CA ASP A 19 -3.36 10.10 8.99
C ASP A 19 -3.04 9.03 10.04
N TRP A 20 -1.75 8.80 10.28
CA TRP A 20 -1.32 7.98 11.40
C TRP A 20 -1.57 8.74 12.71
N ILE A 21 -2.15 8.03 13.67
CA ILE A 21 -2.46 8.49 15.02
C ILE A 21 -2.08 7.35 15.98
N GLN A 22 -1.34 7.69 17.03
CA GLN A 22 -0.98 6.77 18.10
C GLN A 22 -2.23 6.23 18.79
N GLY A 23 -2.24 4.93 19.13
CA GLY A 23 -3.39 4.32 19.82
C GLY A 23 -4.49 3.85 18.88
N ASN A 24 -4.33 3.99 17.56
CA ASN A 24 -5.25 3.46 16.57
C ASN A 24 -4.84 2.07 16.05
N ARG A 25 -5.80 1.42 15.39
CA ARG A 25 -5.62 0.16 14.66
C ARG A 25 -5.69 0.44 13.16
N TYR A 26 -4.82 -0.22 12.42
CA TYR A 26 -4.79 -0.19 10.95
C TYR A 26 -4.87 -1.63 10.45
N GLU A 27 -5.45 -1.82 9.28
CA GLU A 27 -5.45 -3.13 8.63
C GLU A 27 -4.11 -3.40 7.93
N ILE A 28 -3.77 -4.67 7.76
CA ILE A 28 -2.71 -5.04 6.81
C ILE A 28 -3.23 -4.89 5.38
N TYR A 29 -2.29 -4.67 4.45
CA TYR A 29 -2.58 -4.93 3.04
C TYR A 29 -3.03 -6.38 2.87
N ARG A 30 -4.11 -6.59 2.12
CA ARG A 30 -4.59 -7.93 1.76
C ARG A 30 -5.33 -7.91 0.44
N ASP A 31 -4.95 -8.80 -0.46
CA ASP A 31 -5.55 -8.96 -1.79
C ASP A 31 -6.94 -9.60 -1.76
N ASP A 32 -7.23 -10.36 -0.71
CA ASP A 32 -8.43 -11.19 -0.57
C ASP A 32 -9.60 -10.50 0.13
N TYR A 33 -9.53 -9.19 0.38
CA TYR A 33 -10.65 -8.44 0.94
C TYR A 33 -11.83 -8.42 -0.04
N SER A 34 -12.95 -8.96 0.41
CA SER A 34 -14.16 -9.17 -0.40
C SER A 34 -15.43 -9.08 0.46
N VAL A 35 -16.60 -9.27 -0.14
CA VAL A 35 -17.87 -9.36 0.60
C VAL A 35 -17.89 -10.57 1.56
N GLU A 36 -17.17 -11.63 1.23
CA GLU A 36 -17.09 -12.86 2.04
C GLU A 36 -15.95 -12.80 3.08
N ASN A 37 -14.97 -11.93 2.85
CA ASN A 37 -13.80 -11.73 3.71
C ASN A 37 -13.56 -10.24 3.91
N GLN A 38 -14.39 -9.62 4.73
CA GLN A 38 -14.33 -8.17 4.97
C GLN A 38 -13.09 -7.80 5.79
N SER A 39 -12.60 -6.57 5.61
CA SER A 39 -11.51 -6.06 6.44
C SER A 39 -11.90 -6.05 7.94
N PRO A 40 -10.97 -6.37 8.87
CA PRO A 40 -11.34 -6.51 10.28
C PRO A 40 -11.83 -5.24 10.96
N ASN A 41 -11.22 -4.07 10.69
CA ASN A 41 -11.51 -2.83 11.40
C ASN A 41 -12.61 -2.00 10.71
N THR A 42 -12.46 -1.70 9.42
CA THR A 42 -13.35 -0.85 8.62
C THR A 42 -14.56 -1.59 8.04
N LYS A 43 -14.57 -2.93 8.08
CA LYS A 43 -15.60 -3.78 7.44
C LYS A 43 -15.74 -3.50 5.94
N ALA A 44 -14.62 -3.16 5.30
CA ALA A 44 -14.54 -2.90 3.87
C ALA A 44 -14.63 -4.20 3.08
N ASN A 45 -15.35 -4.15 1.95
CA ASN A 45 -15.49 -5.27 1.01
C ASN A 45 -14.39 -5.26 -0.09
N ARG A 46 -13.49 -4.29 -0.05
CA ARG A 46 -12.36 -4.14 -0.98
C ARG A 46 -11.21 -3.43 -0.30
N LEU A 47 -10.00 -3.74 -0.73
CA LEU A 47 -8.78 -3.18 -0.17
C LEU A 47 -8.76 -1.64 -0.12
N TYR A 48 -9.14 -0.97 -1.20
CA TYR A 48 -9.04 0.49 -1.30
C TYR A 48 -9.93 1.27 -0.32
N ASP A 49 -10.93 0.62 0.29
CA ASP A 49 -11.77 1.23 1.33
C ASP A 49 -11.25 0.95 2.75
N ALA A 50 -10.28 0.05 2.92
CA ALA A 50 -9.65 -0.25 4.21
C ALA A 50 -8.54 0.76 4.56
N ASN A 51 -8.15 0.85 5.84
CA ASN A 51 -7.06 1.70 6.33
C ASN A 51 -5.73 0.91 6.36
N TYR A 52 -5.29 0.43 5.20
CA TYR A 52 -4.07 -0.39 5.07
C TYR A 52 -2.79 0.40 4.80
N TYR A 53 -2.90 1.72 4.65
CA TYR A 53 -1.79 2.65 4.55
C TYR A 53 -2.05 3.86 5.43
N VAL A 54 -0.98 4.59 5.74
CA VAL A 54 -1.03 5.80 6.55
C VAL A 54 -0.12 6.88 6.00
N LEU A 55 -0.48 8.13 6.28
CA LEU A 55 0.34 9.33 6.14
C LEU A 55 0.87 9.70 7.52
N ASN A 56 2.19 9.77 7.68
CA ASN A 56 2.78 10.20 8.94
C ASN A 56 2.84 11.75 9.04
N SER A 57 3.31 12.24 10.18
CA SER A 57 3.52 13.66 10.49
C SER A 57 4.48 14.40 9.55
N ASP A 58 5.38 13.68 8.89
CA ASP A 58 6.31 14.18 7.86
C ASP A 58 5.75 14.08 6.42
N PHE A 59 4.47 13.74 6.26
CA PHE A 59 3.83 13.50 4.96
C PHE A 59 4.43 12.34 4.13
N LYS A 60 5.01 11.36 4.82
CA LYS A 60 5.46 10.09 4.24
C LYS A 60 4.32 9.08 4.27
N VAL A 61 4.15 8.35 3.17
CA VAL A 61 3.12 7.33 3.00
C VAL A 61 3.72 5.95 3.22
N TYR A 62 3.09 5.16 4.08
CA TYR A 62 3.49 3.79 4.40
C TYR A 62 2.35 2.83 4.21
N VAL A 63 2.64 1.64 3.71
CA VAL A 63 1.71 0.50 3.70
C VAL A 63 1.97 -0.39 4.91
N CYS A 64 0.90 -0.87 5.54
CA CYS A 64 0.96 -1.82 6.65
C CYS A 64 1.14 -3.23 6.08
N ILE A 65 2.30 -3.84 6.36
CA ILE A 65 2.63 -5.19 5.94
C ILE A 65 2.21 -6.21 7.01
N ASP A 66 2.40 -5.85 8.27
CA ASP A 66 1.95 -6.62 9.43
C ASP A 66 1.46 -5.65 10.51
N ASN A 67 0.46 -6.09 11.28
CA ASN A 67 -0.09 -5.37 12.43
C ASN A 67 -0.23 -6.29 13.66
N GLY A 68 0.38 -7.48 13.65
CA GLY A 68 0.25 -8.50 14.68
C GLY A 68 -1.12 -9.20 14.69
N SER A 69 -1.87 -9.13 13.59
CA SER A 69 -3.14 -9.85 13.48
C SER A 69 -2.90 -11.34 13.22
N THR A 70 -3.78 -12.15 13.81
CA THR A 70 -3.84 -13.60 13.63
C THR A 70 -5.31 -14.03 13.64
N GLY A 71 -5.60 -15.31 13.42
CA GLY A 71 -6.98 -15.80 13.53
C GLY A 71 -7.61 -15.57 14.91
N ASP A 72 -6.81 -15.57 15.97
CA ASP A 72 -7.26 -15.30 17.34
C ASP A 72 -7.26 -13.80 17.70
N ASN A 73 -6.52 -12.99 16.94
CA ASN A 73 -6.46 -11.53 17.08
C ASN A 73 -6.75 -10.83 15.74
N PRO A 74 -7.99 -10.92 15.22
CA PRO A 74 -8.29 -10.45 13.87
C PRO A 74 -8.18 -8.93 13.71
N LEU A 75 -8.31 -8.15 14.79
CA LEU A 75 -8.21 -6.69 14.76
C LEU A 75 -6.75 -6.18 14.76
N GLY A 76 -5.77 -7.08 14.87
CA GLY A 76 -4.36 -6.74 15.01
C GLY A 76 -4.03 -6.18 16.40
N ASN A 77 -2.89 -5.52 16.52
CA ASN A 77 -2.48 -4.78 17.70
C ASN A 77 -2.85 -3.30 17.56
N ILE A 78 -2.51 -2.52 18.59
CA ILE A 78 -2.67 -1.06 18.59
C ILE A 78 -1.33 -0.44 18.26
N SER A 79 -1.25 0.36 17.20
CA SER A 79 0.01 1.01 16.80
C SER A 79 0.42 2.06 17.83
N GLN A 80 1.64 1.97 18.34
CA GLN A 80 2.19 2.88 19.34
C GLN A 80 3.33 3.73 18.78
N ASP A 81 4.04 3.24 17.77
CA ASP A 81 5.20 3.90 17.19
C ASP A 81 4.89 4.40 15.76
N GLU A 82 5.11 5.69 15.50
CA GLU A 82 4.92 6.29 14.18
C GLU A 82 6.05 5.89 13.22
N PRO A 83 5.77 5.36 12.01
CA PRO A 83 6.82 5.08 11.04
C PRO A 83 7.42 6.38 10.49
N THR A 84 8.75 6.51 10.59
CA THR A 84 9.50 7.70 10.13
C THR A 84 10.68 7.38 9.20
N PHE A 85 11.01 6.10 9.06
CA PHE A 85 12.11 5.60 8.23
C PHE A 85 11.80 5.65 6.74
N THR A 86 12.83 5.57 5.91
CA THR A 86 12.69 5.53 4.44
C THR A 86 13.41 4.35 3.82
N ASP A 87 13.70 3.34 4.63
CA ASP A 87 14.26 2.07 4.18
C ASP A 87 13.33 1.41 3.15
N LEU A 88 13.96 0.74 2.18
CA LEU A 88 13.24 0.12 1.07
C LEU A 88 12.51 -1.14 1.50
N GLU A 89 12.96 -1.79 2.57
CA GLU A 89 12.37 -3.03 3.08
C GLU A 89 11.44 -2.77 4.27
N PRO A 90 10.37 -3.58 4.43
CA PRO A 90 9.47 -3.43 5.56
C PRO A 90 10.19 -3.53 6.89
N SER A 91 9.87 -2.64 7.83
CA SER A 91 10.49 -2.66 9.16
C SER A 91 9.54 -2.15 10.24
N LYS A 92 9.89 -2.42 11.50
CA LYS A 92 9.17 -1.89 12.66
C LYS A 92 9.47 -0.40 12.86
N ALA A 93 8.47 0.37 13.29
CA ALA A 93 8.62 1.80 13.52
C ALA A 93 9.37 2.15 14.83
N GLY A 94 9.37 1.26 15.82
CA GLY A 94 9.99 1.51 17.12
C GLY A 94 10.21 0.27 17.98
N ASN A 95 10.18 0.45 19.29
CA ASN A 95 10.51 -0.57 20.29
C ASN A 95 9.38 -0.81 21.30
N SER A 96 8.17 -0.26 21.07
CA SER A 96 7.00 -0.50 21.91
C SER A 96 6.57 -1.97 21.96
N GLY A 97 6.95 -2.74 20.93
CA GLY A 97 6.50 -4.13 20.76
C GLY A 97 5.08 -4.23 20.21
N ASP A 98 4.56 -3.18 19.55
CA ASP A 98 3.23 -3.19 18.93
C ASP A 98 3.07 -4.20 17.79
N GLY A 99 4.18 -4.73 17.26
CA GLY A 99 4.17 -5.76 16.21
C GLY A 99 3.83 -5.22 14.81
N PHE A 100 3.79 -3.89 14.62
CA PHE A 100 3.57 -3.33 13.30
C PHE A 100 4.84 -3.38 12.45
N ILE A 101 4.67 -3.81 11.21
CA ILE A 101 5.69 -3.73 10.16
C ILE A 101 5.15 -2.85 9.04
N TRP A 102 5.86 -1.77 8.77
CA TRP A 102 5.50 -0.77 7.76
C TRP A 102 6.49 -0.83 6.59
N LYS A 103 6.02 -0.55 5.38
CA LYS A 103 6.90 -0.29 4.24
C LYS A 103 6.67 1.11 3.70
N TYR A 104 7.75 1.88 3.58
CA TYR A 104 7.72 3.21 2.99
C TYR A 104 7.43 3.13 1.48
N LEU A 105 6.54 3.99 0.99
CA LEU A 105 6.21 4.10 -0.44
C LEU A 105 6.78 5.40 -1.03
N PHE A 106 6.33 6.55 -0.54
CA PHE A 106 6.77 7.85 -1.05
C PHE A 106 6.51 8.97 -0.04
N THR A 107 7.13 10.13 -0.27
CA THR A 107 6.83 11.37 0.47
C THR A 107 6.00 12.28 -0.42
N VAL A 108 4.89 12.81 0.11
CA VAL A 108 4.10 13.81 -0.61
C VAL A 108 4.94 15.09 -0.80
N ALA A 109 5.00 15.61 -2.02
CA ALA A 109 5.80 16.78 -2.31
C ALA A 109 5.29 18.01 -1.53
N PRO A 110 6.15 18.80 -0.85
CA PRO A 110 5.72 19.99 -0.11
C PRO A 110 4.93 21.01 -0.94
N SER A 111 5.28 21.16 -2.22
CA SER A 111 4.54 22.01 -3.16
C SER A 111 3.13 21.51 -3.43
N ASP A 112 2.91 20.19 -3.42
CA ASP A 112 1.60 19.60 -3.61
C ASP A 112 0.75 19.70 -2.34
N ILE A 113 1.34 19.63 -1.15
CA ILE A 113 0.64 19.86 0.13
C ILE A 113 0.02 21.26 0.15
N VAL A 114 0.81 22.28 -0.23
CA VAL A 114 0.32 23.67 -0.23
C VAL A 114 -0.69 23.92 -1.35
N LYS A 115 -0.51 23.30 -2.52
CA LYS A 115 -1.33 23.57 -3.71
C LYS A 115 -2.64 22.78 -3.74
N PHE A 116 -2.62 21.54 -3.27
CA PHE A 116 -3.75 20.61 -3.34
C PHE A 116 -4.25 20.25 -1.93
N ASP A 117 -4.13 21.20 -1.00
CA ASP A 117 -4.53 21.04 0.40
C ASP A 117 -5.95 20.48 0.50
N SER A 118 -6.08 19.36 1.20
CA SER A 118 -7.33 18.62 1.36
C SER A 118 -7.31 17.85 2.68
N THR A 119 -8.47 17.81 3.32
CA THR A 119 -8.72 17.02 4.53
C THR A 119 -9.05 15.56 4.23
N GLU A 120 -9.51 15.27 3.01
CA GLU A 120 -9.99 13.93 2.63
C GLU A 120 -9.03 13.17 1.72
N TYR A 121 -8.11 13.87 1.06
CA TYR A 121 -7.26 13.29 0.02
C TYR A 121 -5.81 13.75 0.15
N ILE A 122 -4.88 12.89 -0.27
CA ILE A 122 -3.48 13.24 -0.48
C ILE A 122 -3.08 12.98 -1.93
N THR A 123 -2.08 13.71 -2.40
CA THR A 123 -1.60 13.60 -3.78
C THR A 123 -0.60 12.46 -3.94
N VAL A 124 -0.60 11.88 -5.14
CA VAL A 124 0.32 10.83 -5.57
C VAL A 124 1.16 11.37 -6.73
N PRO A 125 2.49 11.12 -6.77
CA PRO A 125 3.35 11.54 -7.88
C PRO A 125 2.80 11.11 -9.23
N ASN A 126 2.74 12.02 -10.22
CA ASN A 126 2.11 11.74 -11.51
C ASN A 126 2.99 10.95 -12.49
N ASP A 127 4.29 10.90 -12.24
CA ASP A 127 5.34 10.36 -13.08
C ASP A 127 6.02 9.15 -12.44
N TRP A 128 5.29 8.35 -11.64
CA TRP A 128 5.84 7.25 -10.83
C TRP A 128 6.74 6.32 -11.64
N PHE A 129 6.37 5.94 -12.86
CA PHE A 129 7.15 5.03 -13.69
C PHE A 129 8.35 5.69 -14.39
N THR A 130 8.34 7.00 -14.56
CA THR A 130 9.31 7.72 -15.42
C THR A 130 10.20 8.67 -14.64
N THR A 131 9.87 8.98 -13.39
CA THR A 131 10.61 9.93 -12.58
C THR A 131 12.02 9.44 -12.31
N THR A 132 12.95 10.40 -12.27
CA THR A 132 14.36 10.21 -11.95
C THR A 132 14.69 10.60 -10.51
N ASP A 133 13.68 10.97 -9.70
CA ASP A 133 13.86 11.16 -8.27
C ASP A 133 14.49 9.91 -7.64
N SER A 134 15.57 10.09 -6.89
CA SER A 134 16.39 8.98 -6.42
C SER A 134 15.65 8.10 -5.42
N GLN A 135 14.82 8.68 -4.56
CA GLN A 135 14.09 7.94 -3.54
C GLN A 135 12.92 7.18 -4.16
N ILE A 136 12.13 7.82 -5.03
CA ILE A 136 11.05 7.14 -5.75
C ILE A 136 11.60 6.01 -6.62
N ARG A 137 12.68 6.25 -7.36
CA ARG A 137 13.31 5.21 -8.19
C ARG A 137 13.77 4.03 -7.34
N ALA A 138 14.40 4.28 -6.19
CA ALA A 138 14.86 3.22 -5.30
C ALA A 138 13.70 2.35 -4.79
N VAL A 139 12.59 2.94 -4.36
CA VAL A 139 11.39 2.20 -3.94
C VAL A 139 10.79 1.40 -5.09
N ARG A 140 10.60 2.04 -6.26
CA ARG A 140 10.03 1.42 -7.46
C ARG A 140 10.83 0.22 -7.94
N GLU A 141 12.16 0.36 -7.98
CA GLU A 141 13.07 -0.68 -8.44
C GLU A 141 13.19 -1.81 -7.40
N ASN A 142 13.30 -1.50 -6.10
CA ASN A 142 13.30 -2.51 -5.04
C ASN A 142 12.02 -3.34 -5.01
N GLY A 143 10.88 -2.70 -5.25
CA GLY A 143 9.58 -3.36 -5.34
C GLY A 143 9.44 -4.26 -6.56
N ASN A 144 10.31 -4.18 -7.58
CA ASN A 144 10.18 -4.98 -8.80
C ASN A 144 10.72 -6.41 -8.61
N SER A 145 9.82 -7.38 -8.47
CA SER A 145 10.15 -8.79 -8.26
C SER A 145 10.73 -9.50 -9.48
N ASP A 146 10.53 -9.01 -10.71
CA ASP A 146 11.16 -9.62 -11.90
C ASP A 146 12.68 -9.64 -11.79
N VAL A 147 13.22 -8.62 -11.12
CA VAL A 147 14.65 -8.42 -10.87
C VAL A 147 15.04 -8.88 -9.46
N ASN A 148 14.26 -8.53 -8.44
CA ASN A 148 14.70 -8.67 -7.04
C ASN A 148 14.10 -9.88 -6.30
N LEU A 149 13.19 -10.66 -6.91
CA LEU A 149 12.46 -11.75 -6.23
C LEU A 149 11.81 -11.27 -4.92
N ASN A 150 11.19 -10.09 -4.98
CA ASN A 150 10.79 -9.32 -3.80
C ASN A 150 9.28 -9.12 -3.70
N GLN A 151 8.50 -10.08 -4.24
CA GLN A 151 7.05 -9.96 -4.28
C GLN A 151 6.46 -10.13 -2.88
N ILE A 152 6.28 -11.36 -2.40
CA ILE A 152 5.59 -11.65 -1.13
C ILE A 152 6.37 -11.07 0.05
N LYS A 153 5.65 -10.43 0.99
CA LYS A 153 6.24 -9.81 2.19
C LYS A 153 5.70 -10.30 3.53
N HIS A 154 4.54 -10.95 3.52
CA HIS A 154 3.90 -11.38 4.74
C HIS A 154 3.17 -12.71 4.53
N VAL A 155 3.16 -13.53 5.58
CA VAL A 155 2.34 -14.74 5.66
C VAL A 155 1.48 -14.60 6.90
N TYR A 156 0.17 -14.48 6.69
CA TYR A 156 -0.80 -14.38 7.76
C TYR A 156 -1.06 -15.75 8.40
N ILE A 157 -0.95 -15.81 9.72
CA ILE A 157 -1.23 -17.03 10.50
C ILE A 157 -2.69 -16.99 10.96
N GLU A 158 -3.57 -17.66 10.21
CA GLU A 158 -4.96 -17.82 10.64
C GLU A 158 -5.08 -18.90 11.71
N LYS A 159 -4.27 -19.97 11.62
CA LYS A 159 -4.19 -21.02 12.63
C LYS A 159 -2.78 -21.59 12.69
N GLY A 160 -2.16 -21.60 13.87
CA GLY A 160 -0.82 -22.18 14.07
C GLY A 160 -0.77 -23.72 14.09
N GLY A 161 -1.94 -24.36 14.21
CA GLY A 161 -2.08 -25.83 14.25
C GLY A 161 -1.46 -26.47 15.49
N SER A 162 -1.25 -27.78 15.48
CA SER A 162 -0.57 -28.51 16.54
C SER A 162 0.08 -29.82 16.06
N GLY A 163 1.10 -30.30 16.78
CA GLY A 163 1.84 -31.53 16.45
C GLY A 163 2.97 -31.34 15.44
N TYR A 164 3.38 -30.09 15.18
CA TYR A 164 4.52 -29.78 14.32
C TYR A 164 5.85 -30.09 15.00
N SER A 165 6.87 -30.43 14.21
CA SER A 165 8.22 -30.62 14.74
C SER A 165 8.78 -29.29 15.26
N ASN A 166 9.19 -29.22 16.53
CA ASN A 166 9.75 -28.00 17.13
C ASN A 166 11.04 -27.55 16.45
N GLY A 167 11.24 -26.24 16.41
CA GLY A 167 12.44 -25.60 15.87
C GLY A 167 12.16 -24.12 15.56
N LEU A 168 13.23 -23.33 15.45
CA LEU A 168 13.13 -21.92 15.08
C LEU A 168 13.86 -21.70 13.75
N GLY A 169 13.34 -20.80 12.92
CA GLY A 169 13.92 -20.42 11.64
C GLY A 169 13.90 -21.53 10.60
N GLN A 170 12.95 -22.46 10.67
CA GLN A 170 12.90 -23.62 9.79
C GLN A 170 12.45 -23.18 8.39
N GLU A 171 13.36 -23.27 7.42
CA GLU A 171 13.11 -22.80 6.06
C GLU A 171 12.20 -23.75 5.29
N VAL A 172 11.19 -23.18 4.65
CA VAL A 172 10.16 -23.86 3.86
C VAL A 172 9.88 -23.09 2.58
N ASP A 173 9.37 -23.78 1.57
CA ASP A 173 9.00 -23.17 0.30
C ASP A 173 7.59 -22.58 0.35
N ILE A 174 7.38 -21.49 -0.38
CA ILE A 174 6.03 -21.03 -0.74
C ILE A 174 5.77 -21.50 -2.17
N VAL A 175 4.87 -22.47 -2.30
CA VAL A 175 4.51 -23.10 -3.58
C VAL A 175 3.25 -22.46 -4.15
N GLY A 176 3.18 -22.34 -5.46
CA GLY A 176 2.09 -21.66 -6.17
C GLY A 176 2.35 -21.63 -7.67
N ASP A 177 1.86 -20.60 -8.34
CA ASP A 177 2.13 -20.32 -9.75
C ASP A 177 3.39 -19.47 -9.99
N GLY A 178 3.92 -18.85 -8.94
CA GLY A 178 5.18 -18.13 -8.97
C GLY A 178 6.41 -19.01 -8.74
N SER A 179 7.57 -18.36 -8.57
CA SER A 179 8.84 -19.05 -8.30
C SER A 179 9.70 -18.32 -7.29
N GLY A 180 10.47 -19.10 -6.51
CA GLY A 180 11.56 -18.62 -5.66
C GLY A 180 11.14 -18.08 -4.30
N ALA A 181 9.86 -18.10 -3.92
CA ALA A 181 9.44 -17.63 -2.60
C ALA A 181 9.71 -18.68 -1.50
N LYS A 182 10.20 -18.21 -0.36
CA LYS A 182 10.56 -19.01 0.81
C LYS A 182 10.15 -18.30 2.10
N ALA A 183 9.83 -19.06 3.13
CA ALA A 183 9.54 -18.56 4.46
C ALA A 183 10.35 -19.31 5.51
N ARG A 184 10.51 -18.72 6.68
CA ARG A 184 11.06 -19.33 7.89
C ARG A 184 9.95 -19.44 8.90
N VAL A 185 9.78 -20.62 9.46
CA VAL A 185 8.73 -20.95 10.41
C VAL A 185 9.34 -21.21 11.78
N ASP A 186 8.75 -20.61 12.81
CA ASP A 186 9.05 -20.91 14.20
C ASP A 186 7.95 -21.80 14.78
N VAL A 187 8.35 -22.93 15.36
CA VAL A 187 7.50 -23.92 15.98
C VAL A 187 7.88 -24.07 17.45
N VAL A 188 6.95 -23.72 18.34
CA VAL A 188 7.11 -23.81 19.79
C VAL A 188 5.99 -24.66 20.37
N ASN A 189 6.36 -25.68 21.16
CA ASN A 189 5.42 -26.63 21.76
C ASN A 189 4.48 -27.31 20.74
N GLY A 190 5.00 -27.55 19.53
CA GLY A 190 4.28 -28.17 18.43
C GLY A 190 3.30 -27.28 17.68
N THR A 191 3.27 -25.98 17.98
CA THR A 191 2.42 -24.98 17.31
C THR A 191 3.29 -24.00 16.53
N ILE A 192 2.86 -23.61 15.33
CA ILE A 192 3.52 -22.55 14.56
C ILE A 192 3.20 -21.21 15.22
N THR A 193 4.23 -20.48 15.64
CA THR A 193 4.10 -19.21 16.37
C THR A 193 4.53 -17.99 15.57
N ASP A 194 5.43 -18.17 14.59
CA ASP A 194 5.85 -17.08 13.69
C ASP A 194 6.15 -17.62 12.30
N VAL A 195 5.94 -16.78 11.29
CA VAL A 195 6.31 -17.05 9.90
C VAL A 195 6.87 -15.78 9.27
N THR A 196 8.17 -15.78 9.00
CA THR A 196 8.86 -14.66 8.36
C THR A 196 9.24 -15.01 6.92
N VAL A 197 8.87 -14.17 5.96
CA VAL A 197 9.27 -14.35 4.55
C VAL A 197 10.77 -14.11 4.40
N SER A 198 11.50 -15.10 3.89
CA SER A 198 12.95 -15.03 3.67
C SER A 198 13.33 -14.73 2.22
N SER A 199 12.45 -15.07 1.27
CA SER A 199 12.51 -14.63 -0.12
C SER A 199 11.08 -14.45 -0.65
N GLY A 200 10.80 -13.30 -1.25
CA GLY A 200 9.44 -12.96 -1.73
C GLY A 200 9.06 -13.63 -3.05
N GLY A 201 10.04 -14.16 -3.78
CA GLY A 201 9.86 -14.74 -5.11
C GLY A 201 9.26 -13.75 -6.12
N LYS A 202 8.73 -14.29 -7.22
CA LYS A 202 8.06 -13.54 -8.27
C LYS A 202 6.97 -14.33 -8.98
N GLY A 203 6.01 -13.61 -9.57
CA GLY A 203 4.97 -14.18 -10.42
C GLY A 203 3.86 -14.94 -9.67
N TYR A 204 3.75 -14.76 -8.35
CA TYR A 204 2.69 -15.38 -7.56
C TYR A 204 1.38 -14.62 -7.73
N SER A 205 0.30 -15.33 -8.09
CA SER A 205 -1.08 -14.87 -7.92
C SER A 205 -1.82 -15.62 -6.81
N TYR A 206 -1.27 -16.76 -6.39
CA TYR A 206 -1.64 -17.48 -5.18
C TYR A 206 -0.43 -18.24 -4.64
N GLY A 207 -0.45 -18.56 -3.35
CA GLY A 207 0.62 -19.33 -2.73
C GLY A 207 0.15 -20.10 -1.51
N VAL A 208 0.85 -21.19 -1.21
CA VAL A 208 0.67 -22.01 -0.01
C VAL A 208 2.05 -22.27 0.58
N VAL A 209 2.18 -22.15 1.90
CA VAL A 209 3.41 -22.54 2.59
C VAL A 209 3.48 -24.06 2.65
N ASP A 210 4.48 -24.65 1.98
CA ASP A 210 4.72 -26.08 2.03
C ASP A 210 5.52 -26.44 3.28
N LEU A 211 4.81 -26.91 4.29
CA LEU A 211 5.40 -27.29 5.58
C LEU A 211 6.21 -28.59 5.51
N GLY A 212 6.20 -29.32 4.38
CA GLY A 212 7.05 -30.49 4.14
C GLY A 212 7.12 -31.45 5.33
N LEU A 213 8.33 -31.83 5.74
CA LEU A 213 8.55 -32.77 6.85
C LEU A 213 8.14 -32.23 8.24
N LEU A 214 7.90 -30.92 8.40
CA LEU A 214 7.45 -30.35 9.68
C LEU A 214 6.10 -30.94 10.11
N ASN A 215 5.29 -31.39 9.14
CA ASN A 215 3.97 -31.93 9.37
C ASN A 215 3.93 -33.43 9.72
N SER A 216 5.09 -34.10 9.86
CA SER A 216 5.18 -35.58 9.97
C SER A 216 4.39 -36.21 11.12
N PHE A 217 4.08 -35.44 12.17
CA PHE A 217 3.33 -35.89 13.34
C PHE A 217 1.98 -35.18 13.52
N VAL A 218 1.54 -34.42 12.52
CA VAL A 218 0.29 -33.65 12.59
C VAL A 218 -0.91 -34.57 12.33
N GLY A 219 -1.76 -34.73 13.34
CA GLY A 219 -3.01 -35.47 13.23
C GLY A 219 -4.04 -34.76 12.34
N ALA A 220 -4.98 -35.54 11.79
CA ALA A 220 -6.08 -35.00 11.00
C ALA A 220 -6.86 -33.91 11.79
N GLY A 221 -7.04 -32.74 11.19
CA GLY A 221 -7.74 -31.58 11.80
C GLY A 221 -6.83 -30.60 12.57
N ASN A 222 -5.57 -30.96 12.83
CA ASN A 222 -4.60 -30.11 13.53
C ASN A 222 -3.71 -29.27 12.60
N HIS A 223 -3.99 -29.29 11.30
CA HIS A 223 -3.22 -28.51 10.32
C HIS A 223 -3.30 -27.01 10.61
N ALA A 224 -2.15 -26.36 10.47
CA ALA A 224 -2.01 -24.93 10.39
C ALA A 224 -2.67 -24.39 9.11
N LYS A 225 -3.10 -23.14 9.17
CA LYS A 225 -3.61 -22.37 8.04
C LYS A 225 -2.78 -21.10 7.94
N LEU A 226 -1.82 -21.15 7.03
CA LEU A 226 -0.87 -20.08 6.74
C LEU A 226 -1.22 -19.50 5.37
N ILE A 227 -1.42 -18.19 5.30
CA ILE A 227 -1.90 -17.51 4.09
C ILE A 227 -0.82 -16.51 3.64
N PRO A 228 0.00 -16.84 2.62
CA PRO A 228 0.82 -15.85 1.95
C PRO A 228 -0.06 -14.73 1.41
N ILE A 229 0.27 -13.49 1.78
CA ILE A 229 -0.45 -12.32 1.27
C ILE A 229 0.13 -11.95 -0.09
N ILE A 230 -0.71 -11.87 -1.10
CA ILE A 230 -0.28 -11.60 -2.47
C ILE A 230 -0.30 -10.09 -2.69
N PRO A 231 0.86 -9.44 -2.89
CA PRO A 231 0.93 -7.99 -3.13
C PRO A 231 0.56 -7.67 -4.59
N PRO A 232 0.66 -6.39 -5.04
CA PRO A 232 0.60 -6.10 -6.47
C PRO A 232 1.60 -6.95 -7.27
N ALA A 233 1.29 -7.23 -8.55
CA ALA A 233 1.97 -8.25 -9.35
C ALA A 233 3.52 -8.21 -9.31
N LEU A 234 4.11 -7.00 -9.32
CA LEU A 234 5.56 -6.86 -9.22
C LEU A 234 6.06 -6.80 -7.77
N GLY A 235 5.23 -6.39 -6.80
CA GLY A 235 5.59 -6.19 -5.41
C GLY A 235 5.25 -4.78 -4.92
N HIS A 236 5.23 -4.61 -3.60
CA HIS A 236 4.93 -3.32 -2.96
C HIS A 236 5.90 -2.21 -3.41
N GLY A 237 5.36 -1.05 -3.78
CA GLY A 237 6.12 0.09 -4.27
C GLY A 237 6.45 0.06 -5.77
N SER A 238 6.29 -1.07 -6.46
CA SER A 238 6.60 -1.11 -7.91
C SER A 238 5.60 -0.30 -8.74
N ASP A 239 4.31 -0.44 -8.44
CA ASP A 239 3.21 0.32 -9.04
C ASP A 239 2.27 0.85 -7.96
N ILE A 240 2.55 2.05 -7.47
CA ILE A 240 1.72 2.66 -6.42
C ILE A 240 0.33 3.09 -6.90
N TYR A 241 0.11 3.20 -8.21
CA TYR A 241 -1.21 3.60 -8.74
C TYR A 241 -2.21 2.48 -8.56
N SER A 242 -1.81 1.26 -8.94
CA SER A 242 -2.61 0.06 -8.73
C SER A 242 -2.61 -0.34 -7.25
N GLU A 243 -1.49 -0.20 -6.55
CA GLU A 243 -1.40 -0.57 -5.13
C GLU A 243 -2.32 0.28 -4.24
N LEU A 244 -2.36 1.60 -4.46
CA LEU A 244 -3.13 2.53 -3.64
C LEU A 244 -4.53 2.84 -4.19
N GLY A 245 -4.86 2.33 -5.38
CA GLY A 245 -6.16 2.53 -6.01
C GLY A 245 -6.39 3.98 -6.46
N THR A 246 -5.44 4.57 -7.19
CA THR A 246 -5.56 5.94 -7.70
C THR A 246 -6.60 6.04 -8.84
N ASP A 247 -7.89 6.08 -8.49
CA ASP A 247 -9.02 6.18 -9.42
C ASP A 247 -9.55 7.61 -9.59
N LYS A 248 -9.07 8.53 -8.77
CA LYS A 248 -9.48 9.94 -8.74
C LYS A 248 -8.32 10.87 -9.07
N VAL A 249 -8.68 12.06 -9.56
CA VAL A 249 -7.77 13.18 -9.75
C VAL A 249 -8.33 14.44 -9.09
N ILE A 250 -7.43 15.27 -8.57
CA ILE A 250 -7.75 16.62 -8.13
C ILE A 250 -7.23 17.62 -9.17
N VAL A 251 -8.02 18.65 -9.45
CA VAL A 251 -7.66 19.74 -10.37
C VAL A 251 -7.64 21.05 -9.59
N TYR A 252 -6.50 21.74 -9.62
CA TYR A 252 -6.33 23.03 -8.96
C TYR A 252 -6.17 24.16 -9.96
N ALA A 253 -7.04 25.15 -9.87
CA ALA A 253 -6.93 26.42 -10.58
C ALA A 253 -7.22 27.57 -9.61
N ARG A 254 -6.24 28.47 -9.43
CA ARG A 254 -6.43 29.72 -8.70
C ARG A 254 -6.86 30.82 -9.67
N PHE A 255 -7.90 31.57 -9.34
CA PHE A 255 -8.27 32.80 -10.03
C PHE A 255 -7.67 33.97 -9.24
N ASP A 256 -6.71 34.68 -9.82
CA ASP A 256 -6.07 35.85 -9.22
C ASP A 256 -5.83 36.94 -10.29
N ASP A 257 -5.53 38.15 -9.84
CA ASP A 257 -5.31 39.34 -10.67
C ASP A 257 -3.90 39.41 -11.29
N SER A 258 -3.02 38.47 -10.93
CA SER A 258 -1.60 38.48 -11.31
C SER A 258 -1.38 38.41 -12.82
N THR A 259 -2.34 37.85 -13.55
CA THR A 259 -2.33 37.68 -15.01
C THR A 259 -3.34 38.58 -15.73
N ARG A 260 -4.18 39.33 -15.00
CA ARG A 260 -5.31 40.14 -15.53
C ARG A 260 -6.30 39.39 -16.44
N ASP A 261 -6.25 38.07 -16.48
CA ASP A 261 -7.10 37.24 -17.34
C ASP A 261 -8.52 37.01 -16.78
N PHE A 262 -8.78 37.43 -15.54
CA PHE A 262 -10.06 37.25 -14.86
C PHE A 262 -10.52 38.51 -14.12
N PRO A 263 -11.80 38.92 -14.26
CA PRO A 263 -12.38 39.96 -13.43
C PRO A 263 -12.56 39.44 -11.99
N ILE A 264 -11.94 40.13 -11.04
CA ILE A 264 -12.00 39.78 -9.60
C ILE A 264 -13.31 40.21 -8.93
N ASP A 265 -14.05 41.14 -9.54
CA ASP A 265 -15.34 41.65 -9.03
C ASP A 265 -16.55 40.98 -9.69
N THR A 266 -16.38 39.76 -10.22
CA THR A 266 -17.46 39.03 -10.91
C THR A 266 -17.82 37.76 -10.15
N THR A 267 -19.11 37.57 -9.91
CA THR A 267 -19.65 36.32 -9.37
C THR A 267 -19.90 35.32 -10.50
N PHE A 268 -19.40 34.09 -10.35
CA PHE A 268 -19.62 33.01 -11.30
C PHE A 268 -20.64 32.02 -10.73
N SER A 269 -21.69 31.71 -11.49
CA SER A 269 -22.73 30.74 -11.08
C SER A 269 -22.45 29.31 -11.56
N GLN A 270 -21.50 29.13 -12.48
CA GLN A 270 -21.16 27.84 -13.05
C GLN A 270 -19.66 27.73 -13.29
N VAL A 271 -19.09 26.59 -12.90
CA VAL A 271 -17.71 26.20 -13.17
C VAL A 271 -17.73 24.87 -13.91
N GLY A 272 -16.86 24.71 -14.91
CA GLY A 272 -16.76 23.49 -15.70
C GLY A 272 -15.35 23.31 -16.27
N ILE A 273 -15.04 22.08 -16.69
CA ILE A 273 -13.77 21.72 -17.33
C ILE A 273 -14.06 21.47 -18.82
N VAL A 274 -13.32 22.16 -19.69
CA VAL A 274 -13.41 21.98 -21.15
C VAL A 274 -12.14 21.28 -21.62
N LYS A 275 -12.30 20.11 -22.25
CA LYS A 275 -11.21 19.35 -22.84
C LYS A 275 -11.03 19.76 -24.31
N ASN A 276 -9.78 20.02 -24.71
CA ASN A 276 -9.39 20.33 -26.08
C ASN A 276 -10.26 21.43 -26.75
N PRO A 277 -10.42 22.62 -26.13
CA PRO A 277 -11.17 23.71 -26.76
C PRO A 277 -10.48 24.13 -28.06
N THR A 278 -11.23 24.37 -29.13
CA THR A 278 -10.67 24.84 -30.40
C THR A 278 -10.68 26.36 -30.49
N LYS A 279 -9.75 26.90 -31.28
CA LYS A 279 -9.75 28.33 -31.61
C LYS A 279 -10.96 28.63 -32.49
N VAL A 280 -11.63 29.74 -32.21
CA VAL A 280 -12.86 30.17 -32.91
C VAL A 280 -12.66 30.11 -34.43
N GLY A 281 -13.56 29.39 -35.10
CA GLY A 281 -13.56 29.24 -36.56
C GLY A 281 -12.52 28.29 -37.12
N THR A 282 -11.87 27.47 -36.28
CA THR A 282 -10.85 26.49 -36.71
C THR A 282 -10.99 25.16 -35.97
N ASP A 283 -10.40 24.10 -36.53
CA ASP A 283 -10.22 22.81 -35.85
C ASP A 283 -8.92 22.76 -35.02
N ILE A 284 -8.23 23.90 -34.88
CA ILE A 284 -6.97 23.99 -34.14
C ILE A 284 -7.29 23.98 -32.64
N VAL A 285 -6.79 22.97 -31.94
CA VAL A 285 -6.88 22.87 -30.48
C VAL A 285 -6.04 23.97 -29.84
N LEU A 286 -6.64 24.72 -28.90
CA LEU A 286 -5.94 25.69 -28.07
C LEU A 286 -5.02 24.91 -27.12
N HIS A 287 -3.71 25.03 -27.34
CA HIS A 287 -2.69 24.34 -26.55
C HIS A 287 -2.32 25.06 -25.27
#